data_AF-A0A0E0IJF8-F1
#
_entry.id   AF-A0A0E0IJF8-F1
#
_cell.length_a   1.000
_cell.length_b   1.000
_cell.length_c   1.000
_cell.angle_alpha   90.00
_cell.angle_beta   90.00
_cell.angle_gamma   90.00
#
_symmetry.space_group_name_H-M   'P 1'
#
loop_
_entity.id
_entity.type
_entity.pdbx_description
1 polymer ?
#
loop_
_entity_poly.entity_id
_entity_poly.type
_entity_poly.pdbx_seq_one_letter_code
_entity_poly.pdbx_strand_id
1 'polypeptide(L)'
;MGKDSKPKDKGKGKQAAGSSGGDDAGGGGKGGKGKGGKSADGLGTCTYVKARHVLCEKQGKINEAYKKLQDGWLDNGDKVPPAEFAKIAQEYSECPSGKKGGDLGWFPRGKMAGPFQDVAFSTPVGATSAPFKSTHGYHFILCEGRKN
;
A
#
# COMPACT_ATOMS: atom_id res chain seq x y z
N MET A 1 -21.11 44.75 -9.09
CA MET A 1 -21.30 44.99 -10.54
C MET A 1 -20.02 44.58 -11.26
N GLY A 2 -19.97 43.87 -12.39
CA GLY A 2 -20.93 43.10 -13.18
C GLY A 2 -20.49 41.62 -13.24
N LYS A 3 -21.36 40.62 -13.45
CA LYS A 3 -22.21 40.37 -14.63
C LYS A 3 -21.42 40.63 -15.91
N ASP A 4 -21.02 39.55 -16.61
CA ASP A 4 -21.02 39.41 -18.08
C ASP A 4 -20.50 38.00 -18.42
N SER A 5 -21.35 37.02 -18.71
CA SER A 5 -22.10 36.79 -19.96
C SER A 5 -21.32 35.95 -20.98
N LYS A 6 -21.92 34.80 -21.25
CA LYS A 6 -21.61 33.71 -22.17
C LYS A 6 -21.68 34.15 -23.65
N PRO A 7 -20.98 33.47 -24.57
CA PRO A 7 -21.66 32.63 -25.60
C PRO A 7 -20.86 31.31 -25.82
N LYS A 8 -21.39 30.08 -25.92
CA LYS A 8 -22.50 29.45 -26.66
C LYS A 8 -22.42 29.69 -28.18
N ASP A 9 -21.63 28.86 -28.85
CA ASP A 9 -21.80 28.58 -30.28
C ASP A 9 -22.16 27.11 -30.51
N LYS A 10 -23.17 26.89 -31.35
CA LYS A 10 -23.74 25.61 -31.78
C LYS A 10 -23.47 25.52 -33.29
N GLY A 11 -22.82 24.46 -33.75
CA GLY A 11 -22.75 24.09 -35.17
C GLY A 11 -22.93 22.59 -35.36
N LYS A 12 -23.90 22.21 -36.20
CA LYS A 12 -24.52 20.88 -36.33
C LYS A 12 -24.24 20.30 -37.72
N GLY A 13 -24.01 18.98 -37.79
CA GLY A 13 -24.26 18.14 -38.98
C GLY A 13 -22.99 17.55 -39.63
N LYS A 14 -22.99 16.42 -40.33
CA LYS A 14 -23.91 15.28 -40.53
C LYS A 14 -23.10 14.27 -41.40
N GLN A 15 -23.08 12.98 -41.03
CA GLN A 15 -23.01 11.71 -41.82
C GLN A 15 -22.43 11.76 -43.26
N ALA A 16 -21.63 10.83 -43.81
CA ALA A 16 -21.49 9.38 -43.63
C ALA A 16 -20.29 8.81 -44.46
N ALA A 17 -20.04 7.51 -44.27
CA ALA A 17 -19.55 6.50 -45.24
C ALA A 17 -18.03 6.27 -45.39
N GLY A 18 -17.64 4.98 -45.30
CA GLY A 18 -16.33 4.46 -45.69
C GLY A 18 -15.90 3.22 -44.90
N SER A 19 -16.40 2.05 -45.29
CA SER A 19 -16.03 0.73 -44.75
C SER A 19 -14.80 0.19 -45.48
N SER A 20 -13.79 -0.32 -44.77
CA SER A 20 -12.97 -1.47 -45.20
C SER A 20 -11.84 -1.81 -44.21
N GLY A 21 -11.82 -3.07 -43.75
CA GLY A 21 -10.61 -3.89 -43.62
C GLY A 21 -9.76 -3.73 -42.36
N GLY A 22 -9.40 -4.86 -41.74
CA GLY A 22 -8.32 -4.93 -40.75
C GLY A 22 -8.56 -5.98 -39.68
N ASP A 23 -8.33 -7.23 -40.03
CA ASP A 23 -8.26 -8.38 -39.13
C ASP A 23 -6.97 -8.29 -38.30
N ASP A 24 -7.05 -7.93 -37.01
CA ASP A 24 -5.89 -8.03 -36.13
C ASP A 24 -6.29 -8.48 -34.71
N ALA A 25 -5.66 -9.58 -34.33
CA ALA A 25 -5.75 -10.20 -33.03
C ALA A 25 -5.03 -9.38 -31.96
N GLY A 26 -5.56 -9.37 -30.74
CA GLY A 26 -4.79 -9.04 -29.54
C GLY A 26 -5.47 -8.03 -28.63
N GLY A 27 -5.81 -8.46 -27.41
CA GLY A 27 -6.34 -7.53 -26.42
C GLY A 27 -6.90 -8.19 -25.17
N GLY A 28 -6.09 -9.01 -24.50
CA GLY A 28 -6.39 -9.47 -23.15
C GLY A 28 -6.56 -8.28 -22.21
N GLY A 29 -7.79 -8.04 -21.78
CA GLY A 29 -8.11 -7.04 -20.78
C GLY A 29 -7.50 -7.40 -19.43
N LYS A 30 -6.66 -6.51 -18.89
CA LYS A 30 -6.55 -6.31 -17.45
C LYS A 30 -6.56 -4.82 -17.16
N GLY A 31 -7.75 -4.35 -16.81
CA GLY A 31 -7.95 -3.07 -16.15
C GLY A 31 -7.24 -3.04 -14.80
N GLY A 32 -6.81 -1.85 -14.42
CA GLY A 32 -6.23 -1.60 -13.10
C GLY A 32 -5.22 -0.46 -13.08
N LYS A 33 -5.64 0.73 -13.50
CA LYS A 33 -4.95 1.99 -13.16
C LYS A 33 -4.91 2.11 -11.63
N GLY A 34 -3.78 1.77 -11.01
CA GLY A 34 -3.40 2.21 -9.68
C GLY A 34 -2.25 3.20 -9.81
N LYS A 35 -2.55 4.50 -9.75
CA LYS A 35 -1.54 5.56 -9.57
C LYS A 35 -0.93 5.38 -8.17
N GLY A 36 0.15 4.60 -8.07
CA GLY A 36 1.02 4.56 -6.89
C GLY A 36 1.99 5.73 -6.93
N GLY A 37 1.98 6.55 -5.87
CA GLY A 37 2.80 7.74 -5.74
C GLY A 37 4.29 7.48 -5.97
N LYS A 38 4.91 8.45 -6.65
CA LYS A 38 6.32 8.55 -6.95
C LYS A 38 7.09 8.74 -5.62
N SER A 39 7.67 7.68 -5.06
CA SER A 39 8.75 7.77 -4.05
C SER A 39 10.05 7.32 -4.71
N ALA A 40 11.10 8.13 -4.57
CA ALA A 40 12.22 8.23 -5.50
C ALA A 40 13.37 7.22 -5.28
N ASP A 41 13.10 6.06 -4.68
CA ASP A 41 14.15 5.10 -4.28
C ASP A 41 13.94 3.72 -4.91
N GLY A 42 14.15 3.58 -6.22
CA GLY A 42 14.37 2.26 -6.86
C GLY A 42 13.32 1.16 -6.60
N LEU A 43 12.08 1.52 -6.27
CA LEU A 43 11.03 0.61 -5.79
C LEU A 43 10.44 -0.31 -6.88
N GLY A 44 10.82 -0.13 -8.14
CA GLY A 44 10.25 -0.83 -9.28
C GLY A 44 10.77 -2.26 -9.52
N THR A 45 11.85 -2.67 -8.85
CA THR A 45 12.51 -3.97 -9.09
C THR A 45 12.45 -4.93 -7.89
N CYS A 46 11.82 -4.56 -6.77
CA CYS A 46 11.67 -5.49 -5.65
C CYS A 46 10.54 -6.49 -5.93
N THR A 47 10.90 -7.75 -6.14
CA THR A 47 9.96 -8.87 -6.34
C THR A 47 9.52 -9.48 -5.02
N TYR A 48 10.39 -9.50 -4.02
CA TYR A 48 10.16 -10.04 -2.67
C TYR A 48 10.44 -9.00 -1.58
N VAL A 49 9.62 -9.02 -0.53
CA VAL A 49 9.82 -8.23 0.69
C VAL A 49 9.70 -9.14 1.91
N LYS A 50 10.56 -8.90 2.90
CA LYS A 50 10.46 -9.48 4.23
C LYS A 50 9.87 -8.42 5.15
N ALA A 51 8.71 -8.71 5.73
CA ALA A 51 8.08 -7.80 6.66
C ALA A 51 7.41 -8.52 7.83
N ARG A 52 7.31 -7.82 8.94
CA ARG A 52 6.46 -8.18 10.08
C ARG A 52 5.20 -7.33 10.04
N HIS A 53 4.10 -7.88 10.56
CA HIS A 53 2.86 -7.13 10.73
C HIS A 53 2.26 -7.32 12.11
N VAL A 54 1.56 -6.29 12.56
CA VAL A 54 0.62 -6.37 13.67
C VAL A 54 -0.76 -6.17 13.10
N LEU A 55 -1.72 -6.99 13.51
CA LEU A 55 -3.12 -6.89 13.14
C LEU A 55 -3.93 -6.68 14.41
N CYS A 56 -4.72 -5.61 14.47
CA CYS A 56 -5.70 -5.43 15.54
C CYS A 56 -7.06 -5.09 14.91
N GLU A 57 -8.13 -5.69 15.40
CA GLU A 57 -9.49 -5.37 15.00
C GLU A 57 -9.89 -3.96 15.45
N LYS A 58 -9.39 -3.53 16.62
CA LYS A 58 -9.68 -2.23 17.22
C LYS A 58 -8.63 -1.18 16.85
N GLN A 59 -9.09 -0.02 16.37
CA GLN A 59 -8.24 1.14 16.10
C GLN A 59 -7.56 1.66 17.39
N GLY A 60 -8.21 1.58 18.55
CA GLY A 60 -7.57 1.97 19.81
C GLY A 60 -6.30 1.15 20.09
N LYS A 61 -6.42 -0.18 20.01
CA LYS A 61 -5.29 -1.11 20.26
C LYS A 61 -4.13 -0.88 19.30
N ILE A 62 -4.39 -0.74 18.00
CA ILE A 62 -3.31 -0.55 17.01
C ILE A 62 -2.56 0.76 17.25
N ASN A 63 -3.29 1.82 17.63
CA ASN A 63 -2.70 3.13 17.87
C ASN A 63 -1.88 3.13 19.15
N GLU A 64 -2.33 2.44 20.20
CA GLU A 64 -1.54 2.24 21.42
C GLU A 64 -0.26 1.45 21.14
N ALA A 65 -0.36 0.37 20.39
CA ALA A 65 0.78 -0.44 19.95
C ALA A 65 1.78 0.38 19.11
N TYR A 66 1.28 1.14 18.16
CA TYR A 66 2.09 2.01 17.31
C TYR A 66 2.74 3.13 18.13
N LYS A 67 2.00 3.76 19.04
CA LYS A 67 2.49 4.83 19.91
C LYS A 67 3.62 4.34 20.82
N LYS A 68 3.53 3.13 21.38
CA LYS A 68 4.63 2.52 22.14
C LYS A 68 5.92 2.38 21.33
N LEU A 69 5.80 2.01 20.05
CA LEU A 69 6.95 1.98 19.14
C LEU A 69 7.40 3.39 18.76
N GLN A 70 6.46 4.32 18.63
CA GLN A 70 6.75 5.68 18.23
C GLN A 70 7.55 6.42 19.31
N ASP A 71 7.03 6.49 20.53
CA ASP A 71 7.64 7.16 21.68
C ASP A 71 9.04 6.57 22.01
N GLY A 72 9.26 5.28 21.71
CA GLY A 72 10.53 4.59 21.99
C GLY A 72 11.56 4.63 20.87
N TRP A 73 11.15 4.68 19.60
CA TRP A 73 12.04 4.49 18.45
C TRP A 73 11.82 5.52 17.35
N LEU A 74 10.58 5.70 16.89
CA LEU A 74 10.31 6.59 15.76
C LEU A 74 10.56 8.06 16.11
N ASP A 75 10.24 8.49 17.33
CA ASP A 75 10.48 9.86 17.81
C ASP A 75 11.97 10.13 18.03
N ASN A 76 12.75 9.10 18.33
CA ASN A 76 14.21 9.17 18.41
C ASN A 76 14.87 9.20 17.02
N GLY A 77 14.11 9.00 15.95
CA GLY A 77 14.62 8.87 14.58
C GLY A 77 15.34 7.53 14.33
N ASP A 78 15.23 6.59 15.26
CA ASP A 78 15.88 5.29 15.20
C ASP A 78 14.99 4.23 14.54
N LYS A 79 15.64 3.20 13.99
CA LYS A 79 14.96 2.07 13.35
C LYS A 79 14.38 1.14 14.41
N VAL A 80 13.09 0.85 14.33
CA VAL A 80 12.45 -0.13 15.22
C VAL A 80 13.12 -1.50 15.04
N PRO A 81 13.69 -2.10 16.09
CA PRO A 81 14.33 -3.39 15.97
C PRO A 81 13.24 -4.46 15.84
N PRO A 82 13.48 -5.52 15.05
CA PRO A 82 12.52 -6.60 14.88
C PRO A 82 12.09 -7.26 16.20
N ALA A 83 12.96 -7.27 17.21
CA ALA A 83 12.68 -7.83 18.52
C ALA A 83 11.62 -7.03 19.31
N GLU A 84 11.68 -5.69 19.31
CA GLU A 84 10.68 -4.87 19.98
C GLU A 84 9.34 -4.91 19.24
N PHE A 85 9.38 -4.87 17.90
CA PHE A 85 8.18 -5.09 17.10
C PHE A 85 7.55 -6.45 17.39
N ALA A 86 8.38 -7.49 17.52
CA ALA A 86 7.90 -8.85 17.83
C ALA A 86 7.19 -8.92 19.19
N LYS A 87 7.70 -8.22 20.22
CA LYS A 87 7.02 -8.14 21.53
C LYS A 87 5.64 -7.48 21.40
N ILE A 88 5.56 -6.34 20.73
CA ILE A 88 4.29 -5.64 20.48
C ILE A 88 3.36 -6.52 19.65
N ALA A 89 3.86 -7.21 18.64
CA ALA A 89 3.07 -8.15 17.85
C ALA A 89 2.56 -9.34 18.69
N GLN A 90 3.34 -9.85 19.64
CA GLN A 90 2.90 -10.94 20.53
C GLN A 90 1.82 -10.47 21.51
N GLU A 91 1.89 -9.23 21.98
CA GLU A 91 0.98 -8.67 22.96
C GLU A 91 -0.32 -8.11 22.33
N TYR A 92 -0.21 -7.44 21.18
CA TYR A 92 -1.33 -6.71 20.55
C TYR A 92 -1.90 -7.38 19.29
N SER A 93 -1.13 -8.22 18.59
CA SER A 93 -1.58 -8.79 17.33
C SER A 93 -2.61 -9.90 17.56
N GLU A 94 -3.77 -9.76 16.92
CA GLU A 94 -4.85 -10.75 16.89
C GLU A 94 -4.67 -11.76 15.74
N CYS A 95 -3.61 -11.60 14.92
CA CYS A 95 -3.26 -12.55 13.88
C CYS A 95 -2.50 -13.76 14.46
N PRO A 96 -2.68 -14.99 13.94
CA PRO A 96 -1.88 -16.15 14.35
C PRO A 96 -0.37 -15.97 14.18
N SER A 97 0.08 -15.08 13.28
CA SER A 97 1.50 -14.72 13.15
C SER A 97 2.03 -13.90 14.33
N GLY A 98 1.15 -13.30 15.15
CA GLY A 98 1.49 -12.59 16.38
C GLY A 98 2.36 -13.43 17.31
N LYS A 99 2.09 -14.74 17.42
CA LYS A 99 2.91 -15.68 18.21
C LYS A 99 4.38 -15.73 17.76
N LYS A 100 4.64 -15.51 16.46
CA LYS A 100 5.98 -15.43 15.86
C LYS A 100 6.51 -14.00 15.80
N GLY A 101 5.95 -13.09 16.59
CA GLY A 101 6.30 -11.68 16.55
C GLY A 101 5.84 -10.98 15.27
N GLY A 102 4.73 -11.43 14.68
CA GLY A 102 4.16 -10.83 13.48
C GLY A 102 4.92 -11.17 12.19
N ASP A 103 5.91 -12.08 12.23
CA ASP A 103 6.74 -12.41 11.08
C ASP A 103 5.94 -13.09 9.97
N LEU A 104 5.96 -12.48 8.78
CA LEU A 104 5.39 -13.07 7.56
C LEU A 104 6.46 -13.75 6.69
N GLY A 105 7.74 -13.58 7.03
CA GLY A 105 8.85 -14.01 6.20
C GLY A 105 8.91 -13.26 4.87
N TRP A 106 9.53 -13.89 3.87
CA TRP A 106 9.65 -13.35 2.52
C TRP A 106 8.38 -13.64 1.72
N PHE A 107 7.74 -12.61 1.20
CA PHE A 107 6.59 -12.76 0.30
C PHE A 107 6.77 -11.95 -0.98
N PRO A 108 6.29 -12.48 -2.12
CA PRO A 108 6.37 -11.77 -3.38
C PRO A 108 5.25 -10.73 -3.52
N ARG A 109 5.46 -9.78 -4.42
CA ARG A 109 4.41 -8.87 -4.87
C ARG A 109 3.27 -9.67 -5.53
N GLY A 110 2.03 -9.37 -5.16
CA GLY A 110 0.79 -9.97 -5.66
C GLY A 110 0.16 -11.01 -4.72
N LYS A 111 0.86 -11.44 -3.66
CA LYS A 111 0.39 -12.50 -2.75
C LYS A 111 -0.44 -11.98 -1.56
N MET A 112 -0.32 -10.70 -1.23
CA MET A 112 -0.97 -10.07 -0.07
C MET A 112 -2.09 -9.11 -0.51
N ALA A 113 -2.95 -8.71 0.44
CA ALA A 113 -4.01 -7.73 0.18
C ALA A 113 -3.41 -6.43 -0.41
N GLY A 114 -4.07 -5.87 -1.42
CA GLY A 114 -3.63 -4.64 -2.12
C GLY A 114 -3.07 -3.55 -1.20
N PRO A 115 -3.84 -3.05 -0.22
CA PRO A 115 -3.34 -1.99 0.68
C PRO A 115 -2.15 -2.45 1.54
N PHE A 116 -2.14 -3.71 1.98
CA PHE A 116 -1.03 -4.25 2.76
C PHE A 116 0.27 -4.28 1.96
N GLN A 117 0.18 -4.80 0.74
CA GLN A 117 1.30 -4.87 -0.17
C GLN A 117 1.79 -3.47 -0.52
N ASP A 118 0.91 -2.56 -0.88
CA ASP A 118 1.31 -1.22 -1.30
C ASP A 118 2.08 -0.51 -0.19
N VAL A 119 1.65 -0.68 1.07
CA VAL A 119 2.38 -0.16 2.23
C VAL A 119 3.71 -0.92 2.44
N ALA A 120 3.75 -2.25 2.33
CA ALA A 120 4.98 -3.05 2.47
C ALA A 120 6.05 -2.73 1.45
N PHE A 121 5.64 -2.61 0.20
CA PHE A 121 6.53 -2.22 -0.85
C PHE A 121 6.84 -0.73 -0.81
N SER A 122 5.98 0.15 -0.27
CA SER A 122 6.31 1.56 -0.11
C SER A 122 7.18 1.87 1.12
N THR A 123 7.19 1.02 2.14
CA THR A 123 7.88 1.27 3.42
C THR A 123 9.36 0.89 3.34
N PRO A 124 10.31 1.83 3.52
CA PRO A 124 11.75 1.56 3.41
C PRO A 124 12.25 0.41 4.28
N VAL A 125 13.35 -0.24 3.86
CA VAL A 125 13.96 -1.32 4.65
C VAL A 125 14.48 -0.78 5.99
N GLY A 126 14.08 -1.43 7.07
CA GLY A 126 14.33 -1.01 8.45
C GLY A 126 13.37 0.05 8.97
N ALA A 127 12.33 0.42 8.22
CA ALA A 127 11.33 1.39 8.64
C ALA A 127 9.98 0.73 8.94
N THR A 128 9.22 1.38 9.83
CA THR A 128 7.85 1.00 10.19
C THR A 128 6.86 1.87 9.42
N SER A 129 5.79 1.27 8.91
CA SER A 129 4.72 2.01 8.27
C SER A 129 3.81 2.69 9.29
N ALA A 130 3.07 3.70 8.84
CA ALA A 130 1.91 4.17 9.58
C ALA A 130 0.84 3.05 9.71
N PRO A 131 0.00 3.07 10.75
CA PRO A 131 -1.18 2.20 10.84
C PRO A 131 -2.14 2.47 9.68
N PHE A 132 -2.49 1.42 8.95
CA PHE A 132 -3.42 1.45 7.83
C PHE A 132 -4.57 0.46 8.05
N LYS A 133 -5.72 0.77 7.47
CA LYS A 133 -6.89 -0.10 7.53
C LYS A 133 -6.89 -1.08 6.36
N SER A 134 -7.18 -2.34 6.65
CA SER A 134 -7.44 -3.40 5.68
C SER A 134 -8.84 -4.00 5.92
N THR A 135 -9.21 -4.99 5.11
CA THR A 135 -10.47 -5.74 5.29
C THR A 135 -10.55 -6.51 6.61
N HIS A 136 -9.41 -6.82 7.25
CA HIS A 136 -9.36 -7.59 8.50
C HIS A 136 -9.23 -6.71 9.76
N GLY A 137 -9.15 -5.39 9.61
CA GLY A 137 -8.92 -4.47 10.73
C GLY A 137 -7.80 -3.49 10.44
N TYR A 138 -7.06 -3.11 11.46
CA TYR A 138 -5.95 -2.18 11.36
C TYR A 138 -4.62 -2.91 11.45
N HIS A 139 -3.67 -2.45 10.65
CA HIS A 139 -2.37 -3.06 10.53
C HIS A 139 -1.29 -2.00 10.48
N PHE A 140 -0.13 -2.31 11.05
CA PHE A 140 1.11 -1.64 10.70
C PHE A 140 2.16 -2.70 10.45
N ILE A 141 3.17 -2.32 9.68
CA ILE A 141 4.21 -3.24 9.24
C ILE A 141 5.59 -2.69 9.53
N LEU A 142 6.55 -3.60 9.68
CA LEU A 142 7.97 -3.28 9.71
C LEU A 142 8.62 -4.00 8.53
N CYS A 143 9.22 -3.25 7.62
CA CYS A 143 9.97 -3.83 6.52
C CYS A 143 11.38 -4.19 7.01
N GLU A 144 11.74 -5.46 7.00
CA GLU A 144 13.07 -5.92 7.43
C GLU A 144 14.05 -6.04 6.27
N GLY A 145 13.56 -6.33 5.06
CA GLY A 145 14.42 -6.62 3.93
C GLY A 145 13.66 -6.68 2.62
N ARG A 146 14.38 -6.50 1.51
CA ARG A 146 13.84 -6.59 0.15
C ARG A 146 14.82 -7.35 -0.74
N LYS A 147 14.27 -8.06 -1.71
CA LYS A 147 15.02 -8.91 -2.65
C LYS A 147 14.37 -8.86 -4.04
N ASN A 148 15.20 -9.04 -5.07
CA ASN A 148 14.78 -9.25 -6.45
C ASN A 148 14.97 -10.73 -6.84
#